data_AF-A0A2W5XDR3-F1
#
_entry.id   AF-A0A2W5XDR3-F1
#
_cell.length_a   1.000
_cell.length_b   1.000
_cell.length_c   1.000
_cell.angle_alpha   90.00
_cell.angle_beta   90.00
_cell.angle_gamma   90.00
#
_symmetry.space_group_name_H-M   'P 1'
#
loop_
_entity.id
_entity.type
_entity.pdbx_description
1 polymer ?
#
loop_
_entity_poly.entity_id
_entity_poly.type
_entity_poly.pdbx_seq_one_letter_code
_entity_poly.pdbx_strand_id
1 'polypeptide(L)'
;MSSTDEKAYREMVNAQSDDQIDTWAGDLFQDFAKRMGVGNAIGSYCTVTGLDARGFQRAFLVGGGPDHVIGIDTAGQLAAPVFELPRAVAGLRRIDPEARGKLVDFLVRNAEVMSYTA
;
A
#
# COMPACT_ATOMS: atom_id res chain seq x y z
N MET A 1 15.11 -11.45 0.27
CA MET A 1 14.53 -12.32 1.32
C MET A 1 14.57 -13.77 0.83
N SER A 2 14.92 -14.75 1.67
CA SER A 2 14.84 -16.17 1.27
C SER A 2 13.38 -16.61 1.15
N SER A 3 13.10 -17.63 0.32
CA SER A 3 11.73 -18.18 0.16
C SER A 3 11.14 -18.71 1.48
N THR A 4 11.98 -19.25 2.36
CA THR A 4 11.59 -19.70 3.71
C THR A 4 11.20 -18.53 4.61
N ASP A 5 11.94 -17.42 4.54
CA ASP A 5 11.69 -16.21 5.34
C ASP A 5 10.40 -15.53 4.89
N GLU A 6 10.13 -15.50 3.58
CA GLU A 6 8.89 -14.97 3.02
C GLU A 6 7.66 -15.71 3.54
N LYS A 7 7.71 -17.06 3.53
CA LYS A 7 6.61 -17.89 4.00
C LYS A 7 6.34 -17.66 5.50
N ALA A 8 7.38 -17.64 6.32
CA ALA A 8 7.25 -17.38 7.75
C ALA A 8 6.68 -15.98 8.03
N TYR A 9 7.13 -14.96 7.28
CA TYR A 9 6.60 -13.61 7.42
C TYR A 9 5.12 -13.55 7.01
N ARG A 10 4.75 -14.17 5.89
CA ARG A 10 3.35 -14.27 5.45
C ARG A 10 2.47 -14.94 6.49
N GLU A 11 2.92 -16.03 7.10
CA GLU A 11 2.18 -16.71 8.19
C GLU A 11 1.99 -15.76 9.38
N MET A 12 3.04 -15.04 9.78
CA MET A 12 2.97 -14.05 10.86
C MET A 12 1.98 -12.91 10.56
N VAL A 13 1.98 -12.37 9.33
CA VAL A 13 1.07 -11.28 8.93
C VAL A 13 -0.38 -11.79 8.92
N ASN A 14 -0.62 -13.00 8.38
CA ASN A 14 -1.96 -13.57 8.34
C ASN A 14 -2.56 -13.87 9.72
N ALA A 15 -1.72 -14.08 10.74
CA ALA A 15 -2.16 -14.27 12.12
C ALA A 15 -2.66 -12.99 12.79
N GLN A 16 -2.45 -11.82 12.18
CA GLN A 16 -2.84 -10.53 12.75
C GLN A 16 -4.30 -10.17 12.47
N SER A 17 -4.85 -9.29 13.33
CA SER A 17 -6.15 -8.67 13.13
C SER A 17 -6.16 -7.80 11.86
N ASP A 18 -7.36 -7.53 11.35
CA ASP A 18 -7.55 -6.64 10.22
C ASP A 18 -6.98 -5.24 10.47
N ASP A 19 -7.25 -4.66 11.65
CA ASP A 19 -6.75 -3.33 12.03
C ASP A 19 -5.22 -3.26 12.06
N GLN A 20 -4.56 -4.34 12.50
CA GLN A 20 -3.11 -4.39 12.57
C GLN A 20 -2.47 -4.48 11.18
N ILE A 21 -3.07 -5.25 10.27
CA ILE A 21 -2.65 -5.32 8.87
C ILE A 21 -2.82 -3.96 8.19
N ASP A 22 -3.95 -3.29 8.43
CA ASP A 22 -4.23 -1.97 7.85
C ASP A 22 -3.22 -0.92 8.34
N THR A 23 -2.89 -0.96 9.65
CA THR A 23 -1.87 -0.10 10.25
C THR A 23 -0.51 -0.33 9.59
N TRP A 24 -0.04 -1.57 9.52
CA TRP A 24 1.24 -1.89 8.89
C TRP A 24 1.27 -1.57 7.40
N ALA A 25 0.19 -1.80 6.67
CA ALA A 25 0.11 -1.47 5.26
C ALA A 25 0.19 0.05 5.06
N GLY A 26 -0.45 0.84 5.94
CA GLY A 26 -0.35 2.30 5.96
C GLY A 26 1.09 2.78 6.23
N ASP A 27 1.73 2.24 7.25
CA ASP A 27 3.11 2.57 7.61
C ASP A 27 4.09 2.22 6.48
N LEU A 28 3.99 1.00 5.94
CA LEU A 28 4.76 0.58 4.77
C LEU A 28 4.55 1.54 3.60
N PHE A 29 3.32 1.94 3.31
CA PHE A 29 3.03 2.83 2.19
C PHE A 29 3.75 4.18 2.36
N GLN A 30 3.68 4.76 3.55
CA GLN A 30 4.37 6.00 3.84
C GLN A 30 5.89 5.85 3.75
N ASP A 31 6.45 4.80 4.35
CA ASP A 31 7.90 4.60 4.38
C ASP A 31 8.47 4.25 3.01
N PHE A 32 7.74 3.46 2.21
CA PHE A 32 8.04 3.24 0.81
C PHE A 32 8.11 4.58 0.08
N ALA A 33 7.05 5.40 0.19
CA ALA A 33 6.99 6.67 -0.52
C ALA A 33 8.10 7.64 -0.11
N LYS A 34 8.47 7.69 1.17
CA LYS A 34 9.60 8.50 1.67
C LYS A 34 10.95 8.04 1.11
N ARG A 35 11.16 6.73 0.99
CA ARG A 35 12.46 6.15 0.59
C ARG A 35 12.63 6.07 -0.93
N MET A 36 11.58 5.68 -1.63
CA MET A 36 11.63 5.34 -3.05
C MET A 36 10.83 6.30 -3.94
N GLY A 37 10.10 7.25 -3.34
CA GLY A 37 9.24 8.19 -4.04
C GLY A 37 7.78 7.73 -4.11
N VAL A 38 6.87 8.71 -4.08
CA VAL A 38 5.41 8.50 -4.07
C VAL A 38 4.92 7.69 -5.27
N GLY A 39 5.36 8.04 -6.49
CA GLY A 39 4.94 7.34 -7.70
C GLY A 39 5.31 5.86 -7.69
N ASN A 40 6.51 5.52 -7.20
CA ASN A 40 6.95 4.13 -7.06
C ASN A 40 6.15 3.36 -6.01
N ALA A 41 5.82 4.00 -4.87
CA ALA A 41 4.99 3.40 -3.84
C ALA A 41 3.57 3.12 -4.37
N ILE A 42 2.95 4.09 -5.04
CA ILE A 42 1.62 3.94 -5.67
C ILE A 42 1.67 2.85 -6.74
N GLY A 43 2.70 2.83 -7.60
CA GLY A 43 2.87 1.82 -8.64
C GLY A 43 3.02 0.40 -8.07
N SER A 44 3.79 0.23 -7.00
CA SER A 44 3.92 -1.07 -6.30
C SER A 44 2.57 -1.50 -5.72
N TYR A 45 1.87 -0.60 -5.03
CA TYR A 45 0.56 -0.87 -4.46
C TYR A 45 -0.46 -1.27 -5.54
N CYS A 46 -0.53 -0.53 -6.65
CA CYS A 46 -1.37 -0.85 -7.80
C CYS A 46 -1.05 -2.23 -8.38
N THR A 47 0.24 -2.53 -8.56
CA THR A 47 0.72 -3.80 -9.10
C THR A 47 0.32 -4.99 -8.22
N VAL A 48 0.37 -4.83 -6.89
CA VAL A 48 -0.01 -5.90 -5.95
C VAL A 48 -1.52 -6.07 -5.84
N THR A 49 -2.25 -4.95 -5.76
CA THR A 49 -3.70 -4.97 -5.54
C THR A 49 -4.50 -5.22 -6.83
N GLY A 50 -3.85 -5.11 -7.98
CA GLY A 50 -4.47 -5.18 -9.30
C GLY A 50 -5.26 -3.92 -9.66
N LEU A 51 -5.10 -2.82 -8.91
CA LEU A 51 -5.72 -1.55 -9.23
C LEU A 51 -4.99 -0.87 -10.39
N ASP A 52 -5.75 -0.26 -11.31
CA ASP A 52 -5.21 0.73 -12.22
C ASP A 52 -5.19 2.12 -11.56
N ALA A 53 -4.72 3.14 -12.28
CA ALA A 53 -4.64 4.49 -11.74
C ALA A 53 -5.99 5.04 -11.26
N ARG A 54 -7.07 4.75 -11.99
CA ARG A 54 -8.43 5.17 -11.61
C ARG A 54 -8.93 4.41 -10.39
N GLY A 55 -8.63 3.12 -10.31
CA GLY A 55 -8.91 2.26 -9.17
C GLY A 55 -8.21 2.76 -7.91
N PHE A 56 -6.93 3.14 -8.02
CA PHE A 56 -6.20 3.77 -6.92
C PHE A 56 -6.84 5.08 -6.48
N GLN A 57 -7.13 5.99 -7.43
CA GLN A 57 -7.79 7.25 -7.12
C GLN A 57 -9.14 7.02 -6.42
N ARG A 58 -9.94 6.07 -6.92
CA ARG A 58 -11.22 5.71 -6.28
C ARG A 58 -11.01 5.17 -4.87
N ALA A 59 -10.06 4.27 -4.65
CA ALA A 59 -9.73 3.76 -3.32
C ALA A 59 -9.36 4.92 -2.39
N PHE A 60 -8.42 5.77 -2.80
CA PHE A 60 -7.99 6.94 -2.04
C PHE A 60 -9.17 7.84 -1.61
N LEU A 61 -10.05 8.20 -2.55
CA LEU A 61 -11.22 9.04 -2.27
C LEU A 61 -12.23 8.35 -1.34
N VAL A 62 -12.57 7.08 -1.61
CA VAL A 62 -13.49 6.29 -0.77
C VAL A 62 -12.93 6.10 0.64
N GLY A 63 -11.61 6.04 0.80
CA GLY A 63 -10.92 6.01 2.09
C GLY A 63 -10.89 7.34 2.83
N GLY A 64 -11.42 8.41 2.25
CA GLY A 64 -11.49 9.75 2.84
C GLY A 64 -10.31 10.66 2.48
N GLY A 65 -9.51 10.30 1.47
CA GLY A 65 -8.47 11.17 0.95
C GLY A 65 -9.06 12.41 0.24
N PRO A 66 -8.48 13.61 0.40
CA PRO A 66 -9.01 14.81 -0.23
C PRO A 66 -8.84 14.78 -1.76
N ASP A 67 -9.88 15.13 -2.51
CA ASP A 67 -9.88 15.07 -3.97
C ASP A 67 -8.88 16.02 -4.64
N HIS A 68 -8.67 17.19 -4.06
CA HIS A 68 -7.78 18.23 -4.58
C HIS A 68 -6.29 17.94 -4.34
N VAL A 69 -5.94 16.87 -3.61
CA VAL A 69 -4.54 16.51 -3.36
C VAL A 69 -4.06 15.28 -4.13
N ILE A 70 -4.95 14.61 -4.87
CA ILE A 70 -4.58 13.48 -5.72
C ILE A 70 -4.65 13.88 -7.19
N GLY A 71 -3.63 13.52 -7.96
CA GLY A 71 -3.58 13.90 -9.36
C GLY A 71 -2.43 13.24 -10.11
N ILE A 72 -2.17 13.76 -11.32
CA ILE A 72 -1.06 13.33 -12.16
C ILE A 72 0.06 14.38 -12.05
N ASP A 73 1.29 13.94 -11.76
CA ASP A 73 2.46 14.80 -11.69
C ASP A 73 2.99 15.20 -13.09
N THR A 74 4.05 16.00 -13.10
CA THR A 74 4.67 16.48 -14.35
C THR A 74 5.32 15.37 -15.18
N ALA A 75 5.56 14.20 -14.60
CA ALA A 75 6.09 13.01 -15.27
C ALA A 75 4.97 12.04 -15.71
N GLY A 76 3.71 12.43 -15.56
CA GLY A 76 2.56 11.60 -15.95
C GLY A 76 2.23 10.49 -14.94
N GLN A 77 2.78 10.52 -13.73
CA GLN A 77 2.54 9.52 -12.69
C GLN A 77 1.46 9.98 -11.72
N LEU A 78 0.76 9.03 -11.10
CA LEU A 78 -0.10 9.35 -9.96
C LEU A 78 0.71 9.88 -8.79
N ALA A 79 0.22 10.95 -8.18
CA ALA A 79 0.80 11.56 -7.00
C ALA A 79 -0.28 11.91 -5.97
N ALA A 80 0.07 11.75 -4.70
CA ALA A 80 -0.70 12.18 -3.54
C ALA A 80 0.27 12.49 -2.39
N PRO A 81 -0.10 13.32 -1.40
CA PRO A 81 0.72 13.55 -0.22
C PRO A 81 1.02 12.23 0.50
N VAL A 82 2.29 12.03 0.86
CA VAL A 82 2.77 10.81 1.54
C VAL A 82 1.89 10.47 2.75
N PHE A 83 1.56 11.45 3.58
CA PHE A 83 0.79 11.23 4.81
C PHE A 83 -0.68 10.84 4.56
N GLU A 84 -1.22 11.11 3.37
CA GLU A 84 -2.57 10.69 2.97
C GLU A 84 -2.60 9.31 2.29
N LEU A 85 -1.45 8.72 1.90
CA LEU A 85 -1.43 7.40 1.25
C LEU A 85 -2.16 6.29 2.02
N PRO A 86 -2.15 6.24 3.38
CA PRO A 86 -2.94 5.27 4.13
C PRO A 86 -4.45 5.32 3.84
N ARG A 87 -4.98 6.43 3.29
CA ARG A 87 -6.38 6.51 2.84
C ARG A 87 -6.68 5.49 1.75
N ALA A 88 -5.74 5.19 0.87
CA ALA A 88 -5.92 4.16 -0.15
C ALA A 88 -6.11 2.76 0.45
N VAL A 89 -5.45 2.45 1.58
CA VAL A 89 -5.63 1.19 2.32
C VAL A 89 -7.06 1.10 2.87
N ALA A 90 -7.51 2.14 3.58
CA ALA A 90 -8.88 2.22 4.09
C ALA A 90 -9.93 2.17 2.96
N GLY A 91 -9.59 2.76 1.82
CA GLY A 91 -10.37 2.70 0.59
C GLY A 91 -10.53 1.32 0.02
N LEU A 92 -9.40 0.61 -0.17
CA LEU A 92 -9.39 -0.76 -0.69
C LEU A 92 -10.27 -1.67 0.17
N ARG A 93 -10.15 -1.56 1.50
CA ARG A 93 -10.99 -2.27 2.48
C ARG A 93 -12.49 -2.10 2.27
N ARG A 94 -12.92 -0.93 1.79
CA ARG A 94 -14.35 -0.63 1.57
C ARG A 94 -14.86 -1.09 0.21
N ILE A 95 -13.98 -1.23 -0.78
CA ILE A 95 -14.39 -1.45 -2.18
C ILE A 95 -14.09 -2.86 -2.70
N ASP A 96 -13.23 -3.62 -2.02
CA ASP A 96 -12.75 -4.91 -2.48
C ASP A 96 -12.90 -5.98 -1.38
N PRO A 97 -13.72 -7.02 -1.59
CA PRO A 97 -13.89 -8.10 -0.61
C PRO A 97 -12.61 -8.91 -0.37
N GLU A 98 -11.65 -8.89 -1.30
CA GLU A 98 -10.36 -9.59 -1.19
C GLU A 98 -9.25 -8.68 -0.63
N ALA A 99 -9.60 -7.46 -0.17
CA ALA A 99 -8.65 -6.46 0.30
C ALA A 99 -7.66 -7.00 1.34
N ARG A 100 -8.11 -7.84 2.29
CA ARG A 100 -7.24 -8.43 3.32
C ARG A 100 -6.06 -9.17 2.67
N GLY A 101 -6.32 -10.06 1.73
CA GLY A 101 -5.27 -10.85 1.06
C GLY A 101 -4.30 -9.95 0.29
N LYS A 102 -4.84 -8.96 -0.43
CA LYS A 102 -4.03 -8.00 -1.20
C LYS A 102 -3.14 -7.13 -0.32
N LEU A 103 -3.60 -6.73 0.86
CA LEU A 103 -2.79 -5.98 1.83
C LEU A 103 -1.69 -6.86 2.45
N VAL A 104 -1.99 -8.13 2.73
CA VAL A 104 -0.96 -9.11 3.12
C VAL A 104 0.09 -9.26 2.03
N ASP A 105 -0.33 -9.40 0.76
CA ASP A 105 0.59 -9.48 -0.36
C ASP A 105 1.45 -8.21 -0.50
N PHE A 106 0.86 -7.04 -0.23
CA PHE A 106 1.58 -5.77 -0.29
C PHE A 106 2.67 -5.69 0.78
N LEU A 107 2.36 -6.15 1.99
CA LEU A 107 3.31 -6.25 3.10
C LEU A 107 4.43 -7.25 2.78
N VAL A 108 4.07 -8.46 2.35
CA VAL A 108 5.04 -9.53 2.08
C VAL A 108 5.98 -9.16 0.93
N ARG A 109 5.43 -8.64 -0.18
CA ARG A 109 6.22 -8.29 -1.36
C ARG A 109 7.22 -7.18 -1.10
N ASN A 110 6.91 -6.27 -0.18
CA ASN A 110 7.73 -5.09 0.09
C ASN A 110 8.35 -5.12 1.50
N ALA A 111 8.48 -6.31 2.11
CA ALA A 111 9.04 -6.49 3.45
C ALA A 111 10.45 -5.89 3.61
N GLU A 112 11.25 -5.90 2.54
CA GLU A 112 12.61 -5.33 2.52
C GLU A 112 12.62 -3.81 2.70
N VAL A 113 11.52 -3.12 2.35
CA VAL A 113 11.39 -1.67 2.58
C VAL A 113 11.27 -1.36 4.07
N MET A 114 10.72 -2.29 4.86
CA MET A 114 10.59 -2.16 6.32
C MET A 114 11.74 -2.79 7.12
N SER A 115 12.52 -3.69 6.51
CA SER A 115 13.71 -4.25 7.12
C SER A 115 14.76 -3.14 7.30
N TYR A 116 15.00 -2.76 8.55
CA TYR A 116 16.12 -1.92 8.94
C TYR A 116 17.36 -2.79 9.11
N THR A 117 18.04 -3.14 8.02
CA THR A 117 19.41 -3.67 8.08
C THR A 117 20.22 -3.26 6.86
N ALA A 118 21.19 -2.38 7.06
CA ALA A 118 22.50 -2.47 6.44
C ALA A 118 23.48 -2.89 7.54
#